data_AF-A0A5K1CCU6-F1
#
_entry.id   AF-A0A5K1CCU6-F1
#
_cell.length_a   1.000
_cell.length_b   1.000
_cell.length_c   1.000
_cell.angle_alpha   90.00
_cell.angle_beta   90.00
_cell.angle_gamma   90.00
#
_symmetry.space_group_name_H-M   'P 1'
#
loop_
_entity.id
_entity.type
_entity.pdbx_description
1 polymer ?
#
loop_
_entity_poly.entity_id
_entity_poly.type
_entity_poly.pdbx_seq_one_letter_code
_entity_poly.pdbx_strand_id
1 'polypeptide(L)'
;MFCITNWTGVATTGRPPQPLIFLLCLSSFTLIVVLGQGDVPSALVFLSNVTYQFALLSFKSLVTKDPYNMLSNWNSNISFCDWNEVSCSRGSQRVVALNLNGTAFEGTISPYISNLSFLQVLHLSNDSLHGHLL
;
A
#
# COMPACT_ATOMS: atom_id res chain seq x y z
N MET A 1 -11.40 27.39 -14.12
CA MET A 1 -12.60 28.19 -13.75
C MET A 1 -13.50 27.30 -12.91
N PHE A 2 -13.35 27.33 -11.58
CA PHE A 2 -14.15 26.51 -10.67
C PHE A 2 -15.55 27.13 -10.55
N CYS A 3 -16.61 26.41 -10.93
CA CYS A 3 -17.97 26.77 -10.54
C CYS A 3 -18.21 26.34 -9.10
N ILE A 4 -17.71 27.14 -8.15
CA ILE A 4 -18.12 27.03 -6.76
C ILE A 4 -19.36 27.91 -6.58
N THR A 5 -20.34 27.30 -5.94
CA THR A 5 -21.64 27.82 -5.49
C THR A 5 -21.64 29.27 -5.01
N ASN A 6 -22.49 30.11 -5.61
CA ASN A 6 -23.25 31.10 -4.85
C ASN A 6 -24.55 31.50 -5.58
N TRP A 7 -25.68 30.95 -5.14
CA TRP A 7 -27.02 31.40 -5.51
C TRP A 7 -27.42 32.53 -4.55
N THR A 8 -26.95 33.74 -4.79
CA THR A 8 -27.60 34.95 -4.27
C THR A 8 -27.84 35.87 -5.45
N GLY A 9 -29.13 36.16 -5.68
CA GLY A 9 -29.64 36.47 -7.00
C GLY A 9 -29.24 37.82 -7.59
N VAL A 10 -29.07 37.83 -8.91
CA VAL A 10 -29.46 38.93 -9.81
C VAL A 10 -29.90 38.28 -11.12
N ALA A 11 -31.14 38.55 -11.54
CA ALA A 11 -31.67 38.15 -12.83
C ALA A 11 -31.04 39.02 -13.93
N THR A 12 -30.12 38.46 -14.73
CA THR A 12 -29.74 39.04 -16.02
C THR A 12 -29.97 38.02 -17.13
N THR A 13 -31.00 38.30 -17.95
CA THR A 13 -31.22 37.88 -19.34
C THR A 13 -30.63 36.53 -19.76
N GLY A 14 -31.51 35.53 -19.85
CA GLY A 14 -31.21 34.17 -20.27
C GLY A 14 -30.58 34.06 -21.66
N ARG A 15 -29.42 33.40 -21.71
CA ARG A 15 -28.95 32.68 -22.89
C ARG A 15 -29.14 31.19 -22.58
N PRO A 16 -29.80 30.38 -23.44
CA PRO A 16 -29.94 28.96 -23.18
C PRO A 16 -28.55 28.35 -22.97
N PRO A 17 -28.37 27.41 -22.02
CA PRO A 17 -27.10 26.74 -21.85
C PRO A 17 -26.72 26.13 -23.21
N GLN A 18 -25.63 26.62 -23.80
CA GLN A 18 -25.25 26.15 -25.11
C GLN A 18 -24.83 24.68 -24.99
N PRO A 19 -25.40 23.76 -25.78
CA PRO A 19 -25.10 22.33 -25.66
C PRO A 19 -23.60 22.03 -25.81
N LEU A 20 -22.88 22.89 -26.55
CA LEU A 20 -21.44 22.85 -26.69
C LEU A 20 -20.69 23.03 -25.35
N ILE A 21 -21.15 23.94 -24.48
CA ILE A 21 -20.53 24.17 -23.16
C ILE A 21 -20.71 22.93 -22.28
N PHE A 22 -21.89 22.31 -22.32
CA PHE A 22 -22.19 21.11 -21.56
C PHE A 22 -21.35 19.91 -22.05
N LEU A 23 -21.20 19.76 -23.37
CA LEU A 23 -20.37 18.72 -24.01
C LEU A 23 -18.87 18.90 -23.72
N LEU A 24 -18.36 20.14 -23.75
CA LEU A 24 -16.98 20.46 -23.40
C LEU A 24 -16.69 20.19 -21.91
N CYS A 25 -17.67 20.47 -21.04
CA CYS A 25 -17.58 20.12 -19.62
C CYS A 25 -17.48 18.60 -19.47
N LEU A 26 -18.43 17.85 -20.04
CA LEU A 26 -18.46 16.39 -19.97
C LEU A 26 -17.19 15.74 -20.51
N SER A 27 -16.66 16.21 -21.65
CA SER A 27 -15.42 15.67 -22.22
C SER A 27 -14.20 15.98 -21.35
N SER A 28 -14.16 17.16 -20.72
CA SER A 28 -13.09 17.48 -19.76
C SER A 28 -13.17 16.61 -18.50
N PHE A 29 -14.37 16.34 -17.99
CA PHE A 29 -14.57 15.45 -16.85
C PHE A 29 -14.20 14.00 -17.19
N THR A 30 -14.60 13.47 -18.35
CA THR A 30 -14.20 12.12 -18.76
C THR A 30 -12.69 12.02 -19.02
N LEU A 31 -12.07 13.04 -19.60
CA LEU A 31 -10.62 13.07 -19.80
C LEU A 31 -9.86 13.06 -18.47
N ILE A 32 -10.31 13.82 -17.47
CA ILE A 32 -9.71 13.83 -16.12
C ILE A 32 -9.87 12.48 -15.43
N VAL A 33 -11.03 11.83 -15.56
CA VAL A 33 -11.27 10.49 -14.97
C VAL A 33 -10.38 9.43 -15.65
N VAL A 34 -10.28 9.45 -16.98
CA VAL A 34 -9.44 8.51 -17.75
C VAL A 34 -7.94 8.72 -17.48
N LEU A 35 -7.48 9.97 -17.35
CA LEU A 35 -6.09 10.26 -17.01
C LEU A 35 -5.77 10.02 -15.52
N GLY A 36 -6.79 9.97 -14.65
CA GLY A 36 -6.66 9.70 -13.21
C GLY A 36 -6.62 8.22 -12.84
N GLN A 37 -7.05 7.33 -13.73
CA GLN A 37 -6.97 5.89 -13.56
C GLN A 37 -5.65 5.35 -14.12
N GLY A 38 -4.60 5.47 -13.32
CA GLY A 38 -3.40 4.67 -13.49
C GLY A 38 -3.66 3.23 -13.06
N ASP A 39 -4.37 2.45 -13.87
CA ASP A 39 -4.62 1.04 -13.59
C ASP A 39 -3.31 0.26 -13.68
N VAL A 40 -2.81 -0.20 -12.52
CA VAL A 40 -1.69 -1.12 -12.47
C VAL A 40 -2.12 -2.49 -13.00
N PRO A 41 -1.37 -3.11 -13.94
CA PRO A 41 -1.69 -4.44 -14.45
C PRO A 41 -1.79 -5.48 -13.31
N SER A 42 -2.85 -6.30 -13.31
CA SER A 42 -3.06 -7.36 -12.31
C SER A 42 -1.87 -8.33 -12.19
N ALA A 43 -1.15 -8.56 -13.29
CA ALA A 43 0.06 -9.38 -13.31
C ALA A 43 1.20 -8.80 -12.45
N LEU A 44 1.36 -7.46 -12.45
CA LEU A 44 2.38 -6.79 -11.61
C LEU A 44 2.00 -6.85 -10.14
N VAL A 45 0.71 -6.70 -9.82
CA VAL A 45 0.21 -6.86 -8.45
C VAL A 45 0.46 -8.28 -7.96
N PHE A 46 0.12 -9.29 -8.76
CA PHE A 46 0.37 -10.70 -8.44
C PHE A 46 1.86 -10.97 -8.21
N LEU A 47 2.73 -10.52 -9.11
CA LEU A 47 4.18 -10.73 -8.97
C LEU A 47 4.73 -10.07 -7.69
N SER A 48 4.32 -8.83 -7.40
CA SER A 48 4.74 -8.14 -6.18
C SER A 48 4.27 -8.87 -4.91
N ASN A 49 3.06 -9.45 -4.95
CA ASN A 49 2.49 -10.21 -3.84
C ASN A 49 3.30 -11.48 -3.57
N VAL A 50 3.67 -12.22 -4.63
CA VAL A 50 4.57 -13.39 -4.55
C VAL A 50 5.94 -12.99 -4.00
N THR A 51 6.52 -11.89 -4.47
CA THR A 51 7.82 -11.39 -3.99
C THR A 51 7.77 -10.99 -2.51
N TYR A 52 6.73 -10.29 -2.08
CA TYR A 52 6.58 -9.87 -0.67
C TYR A 52 6.35 -11.07 0.24
N GLN A 53 5.52 -12.01 -0.17
CA GLN A 53 5.28 -13.25 0.56
C GLN A 53 6.58 -14.05 0.71
N PHE A 54 7.36 -14.19 -0.37
CA PHE A 54 8.66 -14.85 -0.34
C PHE A 54 9.65 -14.15 0.60
N ALA A 55 9.74 -12.81 0.53
CA ALA A 55 10.65 -12.02 1.37
C ALA A 55 10.33 -12.19 2.87
N LEU A 56 9.05 -12.11 3.25
CA LEU A 56 8.62 -12.26 4.63
C LEU A 56 8.80 -13.71 5.13
N LEU A 57 8.49 -14.73 4.32
CA LEU A 57 8.75 -16.13 4.71
C LEU A 57 10.24 -16.43 4.84
N SER A 58 11.07 -15.83 3.98
CA SER A 58 12.53 -15.91 4.08
C SER A 58 13.02 -15.26 5.37
N PHE A 59 12.46 -14.11 5.75
CA PHE A 59 12.72 -13.49 7.05
C PHE A 59 12.36 -14.44 8.19
N LYS A 60 11.15 -15.01 8.21
CA LYS A 60 10.72 -15.98 9.23
C LYS A 60 11.66 -17.18 9.36
N SER A 61 12.19 -17.72 8.25
CA SER A 61 13.10 -18.87 8.30
C SER A 61 14.45 -18.58 8.96
N LEU A 62 14.85 -17.30 9.02
CA LEU A 62 16.10 -16.87 9.65
C LEU A 62 15.93 -16.44 11.10
N VAL A 63 14.69 -16.41 11.60
CA VAL A 63 14.39 -16.20 13.02
C VAL A 63 14.58 -17.54 13.74
N THR A 64 15.58 -17.59 14.62
CA THR A 64 15.92 -18.80 15.38
C THR A 64 15.14 -18.90 16.68
N LYS A 65 14.66 -17.76 17.21
CA LYS A 65 13.90 -17.71 18.46
C LYS A 65 12.72 -16.75 18.34
N ASP A 66 11.51 -17.28 18.52
CA ASP A 66 10.24 -16.55 18.61
C ASP A 66 9.50 -17.00 19.88
N PRO A 67 9.89 -16.50 21.07
CA PRO A 67 9.38 -17.03 22.34
C PRO A 67 7.89 -16.72 22.57
N TYR A 68 7.32 -15.77 21.84
CA TYR A 68 5.93 -15.35 21.97
C TYR A 68 5.05 -15.82 20.80
N ASN A 69 5.60 -16.62 19.89
CA ASN A 69 4.90 -17.13 18.70
C ASN A 69 4.26 -16.01 17.86
N MET A 70 4.91 -14.85 17.79
CA MET A 70 4.41 -13.71 17.04
C MET A 70 4.37 -13.99 15.53
N LEU A 71 5.27 -14.82 15.02
CA LEU A 71 5.32 -15.22 13.60
C LEU A 71 4.49 -16.48 13.30
N SER A 72 3.65 -16.92 14.24
CA SER A 72 2.91 -18.19 14.14
C SER A 72 1.97 -18.25 12.92
N ASN A 73 1.25 -17.17 12.62
CA ASN A 73 0.30 -17.12 11.50
C ASN A 73 0.93 -16.76 10.15
N TRP A 74 2.25 -16.56 10.09
CA TRP A 74 2.96 -16.32 8.83
C TRP A 74 2.98 -17.62 8.02
N ASN A 75 2.04 -17.75 7.09
CA ASN A 75 1.79 -18.96 6.33
C ASN A 75 1.43 -18.60 4.89
N SER A 76 1.95 -19.35 3.92
CA SER A 76 1.70 -19.13 2.48
C SER A 76 0.21 -19.19 2.10
N ASN A 77 -0.61 -19.86 2.91
CA ASN A 77 -2.06 -19.98 2.68
C ASN A 77 -2.86 -18.76 3.17
N ILE A 78 -2.24 -17.87 3.94
CA ILE A 78 -2.87 -16.67 4.51
C ILE A 78 -2.26 -15.45 3.82
N SER A 79 -3.08 -14.44 3.54
CA SER A 79 -2.56 -13.18 2.99
C SER A 79 -1.57 -12.55 3.98
N PHE A 80 -0.42 -12.09 3.50
CA PHE A 80 0.56 -11.46 4.38
C PHE A 80 0.04 -10.20 5.07
N CYS A 81 -1.01 -9.55 4.55
CA CYS A 81 -1.65 -8.42 5.20
C CYS A 81 -2.45 -8.79 6.45
N ASP A 82 -2.75 -10.07 6.62
CA ASP A 82 -3.42 -10.62 7.80
C ASP A 82 -2.42 -11.28 8.77
N TRP A 83 -1.11 -11.22 8.45
CA TRP A 83 -0.08 -11.75 9.33
C TRP A 83 0.13 -10.84 10.54
N ASN A 84 0.45 -11.45 11.66
CA ASN A 84 0.76 -10.71 12.88
C ASN A 84 1.99 -9.85 12.66
N GLU A 85 1.97 -8.65 13.24
CA GLU A 85 3.04 -7.65 13.13
C GLU A 85 3.34 -7.14 11.70
N VAL A 86 2.53 -7.51 10.71
CA VAL A 86 2.60 -6.98 9.33
C VAL A 86 1.47 -5.98 9.13
N SER A 87 1.78 -4.78 8.66
CA SER A 87 0.79 -3.79 8.24
C SER A 87 0.88 -3.51 6.75
N CYS A 88 -0.28 -3.49 6.09
CA CYS A 88 -0.40 -3.16 4.67
C CYS A 88 -1.03 -1.79 4.43
N SER A 89 -0.63 -1.15 3.32
CA SER A 89 -1.27 0.04 2.78
C SER A 89 -2.72 -0.24 2.36
N ARG A 90 -3.61 0.69 2.70
CA ARG A 90 -5.03 0.64 2.32
C ARG A 90 -5.15 0.79 0.80
N GLY A 91 -5.78 -0.18 0.14
CA GLY A 91 -6.09 -0.15 -1.30
C GLY A 91 -4.99 -0.66 -2.23
N SER A 92 -3.78 -0.95 -1.75
CA SER A 92 -2.68 -1.42 -2.60
C SER A 92 -2.02 -2.73 -2.16
N GLN A 93 -2.43 -3.33 -1.03
CA GLN A 93 -1.85 -4.57 -0.46
C GLN A 93 -0.31 -4.57 -0.39
N ARG A 94 0.30 -3.41 -0.14
CA ARG A 94 1.75 -3.26 -0.02
C ARG A 94 2.15 -3.26 1.44
N VAL A 95 3.18 -3.99 1.80
CA VAL A 95 3.71 -3.98 3.17
C VAL A 95 4.30 -2.61 3.46
N VAL A 96 3.82 -1.94 4.50
CA VAL A 96 4.26 -0.59 4.92
C VAL A 96 4.92 -0.59 6.29
N ALA A 97 4.56 -1.53 7.17
CA ALA A 97 5.22 -1.67 8.46
C ALA A 97 5.41 -3.14 8.82
N LEU A 98 6.55 -3.42 9.43
CA LEU A 98 6.85 -4.66 10.14
C LEU A 98 7.26 -4.28 11.56
N ASN A 99 6.44 -4.66 12.56
CA ASN A 99 6.61 -4.25 13.94
C ASN A 99 6.95 -5.41 14.87
N LEU A 100 8.22 -5.78 14.94
CA LEU A 100 8.71 -6.86 15.79
C LEU A 100 9.22 -6.35 17.14
N ASN A 101 8.70 -5.21 17.61
CA ASN A 101 9.08 -4.59 18.87
C ASN A 101 8.35 -5.26 20.04
N GLY A 102 9.08 -5.63 21.09
CA GLY A 102 8.51 -6.14 22.33
C GLY A 102 8.90 -7.56 22.71
N THR A 103 9.78 -8.21 21.93
CA THR A 103 10.12 -9.62 22.14
C THR A 103 11.60 -9.89 21.88
N ALA A 104 12.18 -10.85 22.60
CA ALA A 104 13.57 -11.27 22.40
C ALA A 104 13.70 -12.17 21.16
N PHE A 105 13.44 -11.62 19.98
CA PHE A 105 13.73 -12.29 18.71
C PHE A 105 15.24 -12.44 18.54
N GLU A 106 15.68 -13.66 18.24
CA GLU A 106 17.07 -13.95 17.87
C GLU A 106 17.09 -14.45 16.42
N GLY A 107 18.10 -14.04 15.66
CA GLY A 107 18.25 -14.43 14.26
C GLY A 107 18.92 -13.40 13.37
N THR A 108 18.83 -13.63 12.06
CA THR A 108 19.44 -12.77 11.05
C THR A 108 18.38 -12.09 10.18
N ILE A 109 18.54 -10.80 9.90
CA ILE A 109 17.67 -10.09 8.96
C ILE A 109 17.92 -10.63 7.55
N SER A 110 16.88 -11.16 6.91
CA SER A 110 16.97 -11.62 5.52
C SER A 110 17.28 -10.44 4.58
N PRO A 111 18.24 -10.57 3.64
CA PRO A 111 18.50 -9.52 2.67
C PRO A 111 17.28 -9.24 1.78
N TYR A 112 16.38 -10.22 1.63
CA TYR A 112 15.13 -10.06 0.88
C TYR A 112 14.16 -9.07 1.51
N ILE A 113 14.39 -8.61 2.74
CA ILE A 113 13.59 -7.53 3.34
C ILE A 113 13.66 -6.25 2.47
N SER A 114 14.75 -6.03 1.72
CA SER A 114 14.89 -4.89 0.79
C SER A 114 13.96 -4.99 -0.42
N ASN A 115 13.41 -6.18 -0.72
CA ASN A 115 12.38 -6.33 -1.74
C ASN A 115 11.03 -5.70 -1.32
N LEU A 116 10.83 -5.39 -0.03
CA LEU A 116 9.64 -4.71 0.46
C LEU A 116 9.74 -3.20 0.19
N SER A 117 9.61 -2.81 -1.07
CA SER A 117 9.88 -1.46 -1.58
C SER A 117 9.03 -0.32 -0.97
N PHE A 118 7.94 -0.65 -0.27
CA PHE A 118 7.06 0.33 0.41
C PHE A 118 7.17 0.28 1.93
N LEU A 119 8.11 -0.52 2.46
CA LEU A 119 8.34 -0.63 3.90
C LEU A 119 8.87 0.70 4.42
N GLN A 120 8.09 1.35 5.28
CA GLN A 120 8.42 2.62 5.91
C GLN A 120 8.87 2.42 7.35
N VAL A 121 8.28 1.44 8.03
CA VAL A 121 8.56 1.15 9.43
C VAL A 121 9.09 -0.27 9.54
N LEU A 122 10.32 -0.39 10.01
CA LEU A 122 10.94 -1.66 10.40
C LEU A 122 11.36 -1.52 11.86
N HIS A 123 10.48 -1.94 12.77
CA HIS A 123 10.84 -2.00 14.19
C HIS A 123 11.33 -3.40 14.50
N LEU A 124 12.60 -3.50 14.87
CA LEU A 124 13.22 -4.73 15.32
C LEU A 124 13.51 -4.62 16.81
N SER A 125 13.38 -5.72 17.53
CA SER A 125 13.74 -5.74 18.94
C SER A 125 15.25 -5.61 19.13
N ASN A 126 15.65 -4.93 20.19
CA ASN A 126 17.03 -4.48 20.41
C ASN A 126 18.03 -5.61 20.75
N ASP A 127 17.54 -6.83 21.00
CA ASP A 127 18.32 -7.78 21.79
C ASP A 127 19.08 -8.88 21.01
N SER A 128 18.88 -9.11 19.71
CA SER A 128 19.68 -10.14 18.99
C SER A 128 19.53 -10.20 17.46
N LEU A 129 18.79 -9.28 16.83
CA LEU A 129 18.65 -9.29 15.38
C LEU A 129 19.83 -8.57 14.72
N HIS A 130 20.61 -9.31 13.94
CA HIS A 130 21.77 -8.79 13.22
C HIS A 130 21.59 -8.97 11.71
N GLY A 131 22.12 -8.07 10.90
CA GLY A 131 22.06 -8.18 9.44
C GLY A 131 22.42 -6.88 8.74
N HIS A 132 22.71 -6.96 7.44
CA HIS A 132 22.99 -5.80 6.60
C HIS A 132 21.87 -5.65 5.57
N LEU A 133 21.26 -4.46 5.51
CA LEU A 133 20.33 -4.09 4.46
C LEU A 133 21.17 -3.70 3.24
N LEU A 134 21.16 -4.52 2.19
CA LEU A 134 21.81 -4.24 0.90
C LEU A 134 20.86 -3.51 -0.04
#